data_AF-A0A537KF77-F1
#
_entry.id   AF-A0A537KF77-F1
#
_cell.length_a   1.000
_cell.length_b   1.000
_cell.length_c   1.000
_cell.angle_alpha   90.00
_cell.angle_beta   90.00
_cell.angle_gamma   90.00
#
_symmetry.space_group_name_H-M   'P 1'
#
loop_
_entity.id
_entity.type
_entity.pdbx_description
1 polymer ?
#
loop_
_entity_poly.entity_id
_entity_poly.type
_entity_poly.pdbx_seq_one_letter_code
_entity_poly.pdbx_strand_id
1 'polypeptide(L)'
;MVTVDISQLSGECNTWRDSLRSCRDDLNQLKKQLQQTAAQNLTRDQLHDVEHYHNQFHIQLINVHDLKQSIKSHDRRVQFETIANGGPLTEDTIAEHERLFEEFQSLDSTIKNLREEFGDFIHRTP
;
A
#
# COMPACT_ATOMS: atom_id res chain seq x y z
N MET A 1 20.54 -25.49 1.85
CA MET A 1 20.57 -24.08 2.30
C MET A 1 20.48 -23.21 1.07
N VAL A 2 19.35 -22.53 0.86
CA VAL A 2 19.19 -21.54 -0.22
C VAL A 2 19.82 -20.25 0.29
N THR A 3 20.93 -19.83 -0.30
CA THR A 3 21.52 -18.52 -0.03
C THR A 3 20.62 -17.48 -0.68
N VAL A 4 19.75 -16.85 0.12
CA VAL A 4 18.92 -15.73 -0.35
C VAL A 4 19.85 -14.55 -0.65
N ASP A 5 19.77 -14.00 -1.87
CA ASP A 5 20.61 -12.87 -2.27
C ASP A 5 20.11 -11.59 -1.60
N ILE A 6 20.93 -11.02 -0.74
CA ILE A 6 20.61 -9.79 0.02
C ILE A 6 20.30 -8.63 -0.93
N SER A 7 21.01 -8.55 -2.07
CA SER A 7 20.77 -7.51 -3.07
C SER A 7 19.37 -7.64 -3.69
N GLN A 8 18.86 -8.88 -3.79
CA GLN A 8 17.50 -9.16 -4.22
C GLN A 8 16.48 -8.67 -3.19
N LEU A 9 16.62 -9.03 -1.90
CA LEU A 9 15.66 -8.62 -0.86
C LEU A 9 15.57 -7.10 -0.68
N SER A 10 16.71 -6.40 -0.68
CA SER A 10 16.71 -4.93 -0.63
C SER A 10 16.15 -4.31 -1.92
N GLY A 11 16.38 -4.94 -3.08
CA GLY A 11 15.76 -4.54 -4.35
C GLY A 11 14.24 -4.67 -4.34
N GLU A 12 13.72 -5.77 -3.80
CA GLU A 12 12.30 -6.03 -3.61
C GLU A 12 11.67 -4.99 -2.67
N CYS A 13 12.30 -4.73 -1.51
CA CYS A 13 11.85 -3.70 -0.58
C CYS A 13 11.73 -2.31 -1.22
N ASN A 14 12.70 -1.92 -2.06
CA ASN A 14 12.65 -0.64 -2.77
C ASN A 14 11.50 -0.62 -3.78
N THR A 15 11.34 -1.70 -4.53
CA THR A 15 10.25 -1.86 -5.51
C THR A 15 8.88 -1.73 -4.85
N TRP A 16 8.65 -2.43 -3.73
CA TRP A 16 7.37 -2.34 -3.01
C TRP A 16 7.12 -0.93 -2.48
N ARG A 17 8.16 -0.26 -1.95
CA ARG A 17 8.03 1.10 -1.41
C ARG A 17 7.75 2.15 -2.47
N ASP A 18 8.26 1.97 -3.68
CA ASP A 18 7.96 2.83 -4.82
C ASP A 18 6.55 2.56 -5.34
N SER A 19 6.12 1.30 -5.41
CA SER A 19 4.71 0.96 -5.71
C SER A 19 3.75 1.58 -4.69
N LEU A 20 4.03 1.47 -3.38
CA LEU A 20 3.25 2.10 -2.32
C LEU A 20 3.23 3.63 -2.41
N ARG A 21 4.30 4.25 -2.91
CA ARG A 21 4.31 5.70 -3.18
C ARG A 21 3.32 6.03 -4.30
N SER A 22 3.34 5.29 -5.40
CA SER A 22 2.38 5.47 -6.49
C SER A 22 0.94 5.26 -6.01
N CYS A 23 0.67 4.20 -5.23
CA CYS A 23 -0.66 3.96 -4.64
C CYS A 23 -1.13 5.13 -3.77
N ARG A 24 -0.24 5.72 -2.97
CA ARG A 24 -0.57 6.91 -2.16
C ARG A 24 -0.94 8.11 -3.04
N ASP A 25 -0.18 8.35 -4.09
CA ASP A 25 -0.38 9.49 -4.96
C ASP A 25 -1.70 9.33 -5.74
N ASP A 26 -2.01 8.11 -6.20
CA ASP A 26 -3.29 7.72 -6.80
C ASP A 26 -4.47 7.94 -5.82
N LEU A 27 -4.39 7.42 -4.59
CA LEU A 27 -5.43 7.61 -3.57
C LEU A 27 -5.70 9.09 -3.29
N ASN A 28 -4.67 9.94 -3.28
CA ASN A 28 -4.83 11.38 -3.13
C ASN A 28 -5.53 12.03 -4.34
N GLN A 29 -5.30 11.53 -5.55
CA GLN A 29 -6.02 11.98 -6.73
C GLN A 29 -7.51 11.58 -6.67
N LEU A 30 -7.81 10.33 -6.29
CA LEU A 30 -9.20 9.87 -6.14
C LEU A 30 -9.93 10.66 -5.06
N LYS A 31 -9.26 10.97 -3.95
CA LYS A 31 -9.83 11.82 -2.90
C LYS A 31 -10.18 13.22 -3.41
N LYS A 32 -9.35 13.81 -4.28
CA LYS A 32 -9.66 15.10 -4.92
C LYS A 32 -10.86 15.00 -5.86
N GLN A 33 -10.93 13.92 -6.65
CA GLN A 33 -12.09 13.67 -7.52
C GLN A 33 -13.37 13.52 -6.69
N LEU A 34 -13.32 12.74 -5.60
CA LEU A 34 -14.43 12.57 -4.68
C LEU A 34 -14.91 13.92 -4.10
N GLN A 35 -13.98 14.81 -3.73
CA GLN A 35 -14.32 16.16 -3.25
C GLN A 35 -15.03 17.00 -4.32
N GLN A 36 -14.62 16.88 -5.58
CA GLN A 36 -15.28 17.57 -6.70
C GLN A 36 -16.69 17.04 -6.94
N THR A 37 -16.87 15.72 -6.91
CA THR A 37 -18.18 15.07 -7.02
C THR A 37 -19.10 15.44 -5.86
N ALA A 38 -18.56 15.49 -4.64
CA ALA A 38 -19.31 15.86 -3.43
C ALA A 38 -19.83 17.32 -3.45
N ALA A 39 -19.27 18.19 -4.30
CA ALA A 39 -19.73 19.56 -4.47
C ALA A 39 -20.99 19.68 -5.35
N GLN A 40 -21.43 18.58 -5.96
CA GLN A 40 -22.62 18.55 -6.83
C GLN A 40 -23.92 18.26 -6.05
N ASN A 41 -25.06 18.35 -6.75
CA ASN A 41 -26.35 17.97 -6.20
C ASN A 41 -26.51 16.45 -6.23
N LEU A 42 -26.13 15.81 -5.12
CA LEU A 42 -26.17 14.36 -4.94
C LEU A 42 -27.47 13.91 -4.25
N THR A 43 -27.92 12.70 -4.58
CA THR A 43 -28.97 12.02 -3.81
C THR A 43 -28.45 11.58 -2.44
N ARG A 44 -29.36 11.23 -1.53
CA ARG A 44 -28.98 10.72 -0.21
C ARG A 44 -28.09 9.48 -0.29
N ASP A 45 -28.40 8.56 -1.21
CA ASP A 45 -27.64 7.33 -1.40
C ASP A 45 -26.23 7.63 -1.94
N GLN A 46 -26.12 8.57 -2.88
CA GLN A 46 -24.82 9.04 -3.38
C GLN A 46 -23.99 9.74 -2.29
N LEU A 47 -24.61 10.48 -1.38
CA LEU A 47 -23.91 11.08 -0.24
C LEU A 47 -23.38 10.04 0.74
N HIS A 48 -24.11 8.95 0.95
CA HIS A 48 -23.62 7.81 1.74
C HIS A 48 -22.41 7.13 1.07
N ASP A 49 -22.47 6.95 -0.25
CA ASP A 49 -21.33 6.44 -1.03
C ASP A 49 -20.11 7.38 -0.93
N VAL A 50 -20.33 8.70 -0.95
CA VAL A 50 -19.24 9.68 -0.73
C VAL A 50 -18.58 9.49 0.63
N GLU A 51 -19.36 9.34 1.70
CA GLU A 51 -18.82 9.09 3.04
C GLU A 51 -18.04 7.77 3.09
N HIS A 52 -18.59 6.71 2.47
CA HIS A 52 -17.94 5.41 2.36
C HIS A 52 -16.56 5.54 1.70
N TYR A 53 -16.48 6.12 0.50
CA TYR A 53 -15.20 6.27 -0.20
C TYR A 53 -14.23 7.21 0.52
N HIS A 54 -14.72 8.28 1.15
CA HIS A 54 -13.86 9.16 1.94
C HIS A 54 -13.17 8.39 3.07
N ASN A 55 -13.94 7.56 3.79
CA ASN A 55 -13.43 6.73 4.87
C ASN A 55 -12.48 5.64 4.36
N GLN A 56 -12.83 4.97 3.26
CA GLN A 56 -11.96 3.95 2.65
C GLN A 56 -10.62 4.55 2.19
N PHE A 57 -10.61 5.68 1.48
CA PHE A 57 -9.36 6.34 1.08
C PHE A 57 -8.53 6.76 2.28
N HIS A 58 -9.15 7.23 3.36
CA HIS A 58 -8.43 7.58 4.58
C HIS A 58 -7.74 6.37 5.21
N ILE A 59 -8.47 5.25 5.36
CA ILE A 59 -7.95 3.99 5.90
C ILE A 59 -6.80 3.47 5.04
N GLN A 60 -6.97 3.42 3.71
CA GLN A 60 -5.93 2.90 2.83
C GLN A 60 -4.68 3.80 2.81
N LEU A 61 -4.81 5.12 2.97
CA LEU A 61 -3.64 6.00 3.12
C LEU A 61 -2.84 5.70 4.39
N ILE A 62 -3.51 5.34 5.49
CA ILE A 62 -2.86 4.91 6.74
C ILE A 62 -2.14 3.58 6.49
N ASN A 63 -2.83 2.58 5.92
CA ASN A 63 -2.25 1.26 5.62
C ASN A 63 -1.01 1.37 4.72
N VAL A 64 -1.07 2.20 3.68
CA VAL A 64 0.06 2.46 2.77
C VAL A 64 1.23 3.09 3.51
N HIS A 65 0.95 4.05 4.40
CA HIS A 65 2.00 4.67 5.21
C HIS A 65 2.67 3.64 6.12
N ASP A 66 1.88 2.87 6.86
CA ASP A 66 2.37 1.96 7.88
C ASP A 66 3.17 0.82 7.27
N LEU A 67 2.64 0.17 6.22
CA LEU A 67 3.37 -0.87 5.50
C LEU A 67 4.68 -0.35 4.90
N LYS A 68 4.68 0.86 4.34
CA LYS A 68 5.90 1.48 3.82
C LYS A 68 6.94 1.70 4.92
N GLN A 69 6.54 2.06 6.15
CA GLN A 69 7.47 2.17 7.27
C GLN A 69 7.97 0.81 7.74
N SER A 70 7.11 -0.21 7.78
CA SER A 70 7.49 -1.58 8.11
C SER A 70 8.54 -2.13 7.13
N ILE A 71 8.32 -2.00 5.83
CA ILE A 71 9.28 -2.40 4.79
C ILE A 71 10.60 -1.63 4.92
N LYS A 72 10.54 -0.33 5.24
CA LYS A 72 11.74 0.48 5.48
C LYS A 72 12.53 0.01 6.70
N SER A 73 11.84 -0.38 7.77
CA SER A 73 12.47 -0.91 8.98
C SER A 73 13.12 -2.26 8.70
N HIS A 74 12.41 -3.12 7.97
CA HIS A 74 12.90 -4.43 7.56
C HIS A 74 14.15 -4.35 6.67
N ASP A 75 14.15 -3.50 5.64
CA ASP A 75 15.33 -3.29 4.76
C ASP A 75 16.57 -2.86 5.57
N ARG A 76 16.40 -1.99 6.56
CA ARG A 76 17.50 -1.62 7.49
C ARG A 76 17.98 -2.80 8.33
N ARG A 77 17.07 -3.67 8.78
CA ARG A 77 17.41 -4.87 9.53
C ARG A 77 18.20 -5.86 8.68
N VAL A 78 17.76 -6.11 7.44
CA VAL A 78 18.47 -6.95 6.45
C VAL A 78 19.90 -6.44 6.24
N GLN A 79 20.07 -5.13 6.03
CA GLN A 79 21.39 -4.52 5.86
C GLN A 79 22.25 -4.66 7.12
N PHE A 80 21.68 -4.44 8.30
CA PHE A 80 22.41 -4.55 9.57
C PHE A 80 22.88 -5.98 9.84
N GLU A 81 22.00 -6.98 9.74
CA GLU A 81 22.35 -8.39 9.97
C GLU A 81 23.45 -8.85 9.00
N THR A 82 23.38 -8.41 7.75
CA THR A 82 24.40 -8.70 6.73
C THR A 82 25.77 -8.18 7.15
N ILE A 83 25.85 -6.92 7.60
CA ILE A 83 27.11 -6.28 7.96
C ILE A 83 27.65 -6.84 9.29
N ALA A 84 26.77 -7.05 10.28
CA ALA A 84 27.15 -7.42 11.64
C ALA A 84 27.49 -8.91 11.78
N ASN A 85 26.74 -9.79 11.12
CA ASN A 85 26.89 -11.23 11.32
C ASN A 85 27.83 -11.89 10.30
N GLY A 86 28.14 -11.22 9.18
CA GLY A 86 29.01 -11.77 8.12
C GLY A 86 28.55 -13.13 7.58
N GLY A 87 27.27 -13.45 7.78
CA GLY A 87 26.67 -14.76 7.57
C GLY A 87 25.22 -14.65 7.07
N PRO A 88 24.53 -15.79 6.88
CA PRO A 88 23.16 -15.79 6.34
C PRO A 88 22.18 -15.05 7.27
N LEU A 89 21.13 -14.48 6.68
CA LEU A 89 20.05 -13.84 7.42
C LEU A 89 19.39 -14.82 8.38
N THR A 90 18.88 -14.28 9.48
CA THR A 90 18.10 -15.07 10.44
C THR A 90 16.78 -15.55 9.81
N GLU A 91 16.28 -16.70 10.28
CA GLU A 91 14.98 -17.23 9.85
C GLU A 91 13.86 -16.22 10.12
N ASP A 92 13.91 -15.50 11.26
CA ASP A 92 12.97 -14.43 11.59
C ASP A 92 13.00 -13.28 10.57
N THR A 93 14.18 -12.95 10.03
CA THR A 93 14.30 -11.93 9.00
C THR A 93 13.74 -12.41 7.67
N ILE A 94 13.95 -13.67 7.29
CA ILE A 94 13.34 -14.22 6.07
C ILE A 94 11.81 -14.27 6.21
N ALA A 95 11.30 -14.78 7.32
CA ALA A 95 9.86 -14.88 7.59
C ALA A 95 9.16 -13.51 7.60
N GLU A 96 9.81 -12.48 8.15
CA GLU A 96 9.29 -11.11 8.09
C GLU A 96 9.17 -10.62 6.64
N HIS A 97 10.17 -10.93 5.79
CA HIS A 97 10.15 -10.50 4.40
C HIS A 97 8.97 -11.10 3.64
N GLU A 98 8.72 -12.39 3.83
CA GLU A 98 7.58 -13.10 3.25
C GLU A 98 6.25 -12.51 3.73
N ARG A 99 6.12 -12.24 5.04
CA ARG A 99 4.92 -11.58 5.58
C ARG A 99 4.69 -10.20 4.98
N LEU A 100 5.74 -9.39 4.85
CA LEU A 100 5.63 -8.06 4.25
C LEU A 100 5.24 -8.12 2.78
N PHE A 101 5.67 -9.16 2.05
CA PHE A 101 5.25 -9.39 0.69
C PHE A 101 3.76 -9.72 0.61
N GLU A 102 3.25 -10.60 1.47
CA GLU A 102 1.82 -10.93 1.55
C GLU A 102 0.97 -9.69 1.90
N GLU A 103 1.40 -8.92 2.90
CA GLU A 103 0.75 -7.65 3.27
C GLU A 103 0.73 -6.66 2.10
N PHE A 104 1.82 -6.57 1.34
CA PHE A 104 1.92 -5.75 0.14
C PHE A 104 0.95 -6.20 -0.95
N GLN A 105 0.90 -7.49 -1.27
CA GLN A 105 -0.01 -8.02 -2.29
C GLN A 105 -1.48 -7.83 -1.90
N SER A 106 -1.80 -8.02 -0.62
CA SER A 106 -3.16 -7.83 -0.10
C SER A 106 -3.58 -6.35 -0.20
N LEU A 107 -2.71 -5.43 0.21
CA LEU A 107 -3.00 -3.99 0.15
C LEU A 107 -3.11 -3.50 -1.30
N ASP A 108 -2.22 -3.94 -2.19
CA ASP A 108 -2.26 -3.61 -3.62
C ASP A 108 -3.59 -4.07 -4.25
N SER A 109 -4.02 -5.30 -3.96
CA SER A 109 -5.30 -5.84 -4.42
C SER A 109 -6.49 -5.05 -3.86
N THR A 110 -6.45 -4.71 -2.57
CA THR A 110 -7.49 -3.89 -1.91
C THR A 110 -7.63 -2.53 -2.58
N ILE A 111 -6.51 -1.86 -2.87
CA ILE A 111 -6.52 -0.53 -3.50
C ILE A 111 -7.01 -0.64 -4.95
N LYS A 112 -6.63 -1.68 -5.70
CA LYS A 112 -7.12 -1.91 -7.06
C LYS A 112 -8.64 -2.08 -7.10
N ASN A 113 -9.18 -2.93 -6.23
CA ASN A 113 -10.63 -3.13 -6.14
C ASN A 113 -11.35 -1.83 -5.75
N LEU A 114 -10.84 -1.10 -4.76
CA LEU A 114 -11.40 0.20 -4.35
C LEU A 114 -11.40 1.23 -5.50
N ARG A 115 -10.37 1.21 -6.37
CA ARG A 115 -10.30 2.08 -7.55
C ARG A 115 -11.37 1.73 -8.58
N GLU A 116 -11.58 0.45 -8.84
CA GLU A 116 -12.60 -0.03 -9.77
C GLU A 116 -14.00 0.35 -9.27
N GLU A 117 -14.30 0.04 -7.99
CA GLU A 117 -15.58 0.38 -7.36
C GLU A 117 -15.83 1.89 -7.35
N PHE A 118 -14.81 2.69 -7.04
CA PHE A 118 -14.92 4.15 -7.10
C PHE A 118 -15.12 4.66 -8.53
N GLY A 119 -14.46 4.03 -9.52
CA GLY A 119 -14.67 4.32 -10.93
C GLY A 119 -16.14 4.14 -11.32
N ASP A 120 -16.76 3.04 -10.92
CA ASP A 120 -18.18 2.77 -11.16
C ASP A 120 -19.07 3.82 -10.47
N PHE A 121 -18.71 4.23 -9.25
CA PHE A 121 -19.37 5.33 -8.56
C PHE A 121 -19.31 6.66 -9.31
N ILE A 122 -18.16 7.01 -9.88
CA ILE A 122 -18.04 8.24 -10.68
C ILE A 122 -18.86 8.15 -11.96
N HIS A 123 -18.92 7.00 -12.64
CA HIS A 123 -19.72 6.87 -13.87
C HIS A 123 -21.24 6.97 -13.63
N ARG A 124 -21.73 6.53 -12.45
CA ARG A 124 -23.16 6.61 -12.09
C ARG A 124 -23.56 7.93 -11.41
N THR A 125 -22.60 8.82 -11.18
CA THR A 125 -22.81 10.09 -10.49
C THR A 125 -22.56 11.25 -11.47
N PRO A 126 -23.47 12.24 -11.53
CA PRO A 126 -23.36 13.34 -12.50
C PRO A 126 -22.08 14.19 -12.32
#